data_AF-A0A7Z7IEU3-F1
#
_entry.id   AF-A0A7Z7IEU3-F1
#
_cell.length_a   1.000
_cell.length_b   1.000
_cell.length_c   1.000
_cell.angle_alpha   90.00
_cell.angle_beta   90.00
_cell.angle_gamma   90.00
#
_symmetry.space_group_name_H-M   'P 1'
#
loop_
_entity.id
_entity.type
_entity.pdbx_description
1 polymer ?
#
loop_
_entity_poly.entity_id
_entity_poly.type
_entity_poly.pdbx_seq_one_letter_code
_entity_poly.pdbx_strand_id
1 'polypeptide(L)'
;MEFDSDWLTLGRHRVRLRSARGFPTELMHSVTEVVRLAIDNNMSARARLVEIVFQHEQTYDIAVGTTLIEDRVCAPQLEAAVAVVLGLLPDQVNIIVTTVSQEEVDLHFGVYERMLAEKLGVVPPIQ
;
A
#
# COMPACT_ATOMS: atom_id res chain seq x y z
N MET A 1 3.08 -14.04 17.32
CA MET A 1 1.98 -13.69 16.39
C MET A 1 1.77 -12.20 16.55
N GLU A 2 2.06 -11.41 15.51
CA GLU A 2 1.76 -9.98 15.50
C GLU A 2 0.24 -9.83 15.33
N PHE A 3 -0.46 -9.52 16.42
CA PHE A 3 -1.93 -9.44 16.48
C PHE A 3 -2.50 -8.15 15.86
N ASP A 4 -1.64 -7.31 15.29
CA ASP A 4 -1.96 -5.98 14.78
C ASP A 4 -1.98 -5.92 13.26
N SER A 5 -1.74 -7.04 12.56
CA SER A 5 -1.70 -7.07 11.10
C SER A 5 -2.34 -8.32 10.48
N ASP A 6 -2.83 -8.15 9.25
CA ASP A 6 -3.39 -9.19 8.40
C ASP A 6 -2.83 -9.11 6.97
N TRP A 7 -2.83 -10.24 6.25
CA TRP A 7 -2.36 -10.32 4.87
C TRP A 7 -3.50 -10.62 3.91
N LEU A 8 -3.68 -9.73 2.94
CA LEU A 8 -4.75 -9.78 1.96
C LEU A 8 -4.20 -10.00 0.56
N THR A 9 -4.90 -10.80 -0.25
CA THR A 9 -4.64 -10.90 -1.70
C THR A 9 -5.78 -10.23 -2.46
N LEU A 10 -5.50 -9.10 -3.10
CA LEU A 10 -6.45 -8.28 -3.84
C LEU A 10 -6.04 -8.19 -5.31
N GLY A 11 -6.52 -9.12 -6.12
CA GLY A 11 -6.12 -9.24 -7.52
C GLY A 11 -4.61 -9.48 -7.65
N ARG A 12 -3.87 -8.46 -8.10
CA ARG A 12 -2.41 -8.52 -8.30
C ARG A 12 -1.59 -8.01 -7.10
N HIS A 13 -2.27 -7.61 -6.02
CA HIS A 13 -1.65 -7.04 -4.83
C HIS A 13 -1.68 -8.03 -3.69
N ARG A 14 -0.54 -8.26 -3.05
CA ARG A 14 -0.44 -8.89 -1.73
C ARG A 14 -0.13 -7.79 -0.71
N VAL A 15 -1.13 -7.46 0.11
CA VAL A 15 -1.14 -6.28 0.97
C VAL A 15 -1.03 -6.70 2.43
N ARG A 16 -0.14 -6.03 3.17
CA ARG A 16 -0.16 -6.06 4.64
C ARG A 16 -1.10 -4.97 5.14
N LEU A 17 -2.16 -5.34 5.84
CA LEU A 17 -3.04 -4.39 6.51
C LEU A 17 -2.65 -4.36 7.99
N ARG A 18 -2.30 -3.19 8.53
CA ARG A 18 -1.85 -3.04 9.92
C ARG A 18 -2.68 -1.98 10.64
N SER A 19 -2.95 -2.19 11.92
CA SER A 19 -3.65 -1.25 12.79
C SER A 19 -2.88 -1.03 14.08
N ALA A 20 -2.63 0.24 14.42
CA ALA A 20 -1.92 0.60 15.65
C ALA A 20 -2.70 0.26 16.95
N ARG A 21 -3.99 -0.13 16.86
CA ARG A 21 -4.87 -0.38 18.01
C ARG A 21 -5.52 -1.76 18.00
N GLY A 22 -4.78 -2.78 17.56
CA GLY A 22 -5.21 -4.17 17.56
C GLY A 22 -5.47 -4.69 16.16
N PHE A 23 -6.24 -5.77 16.05
CA PHE A 23 -6.43 -6.43 14.76
C PHE A 23 -7.24 -5.55 13.79
N PRO A 24 -6.91 -5.55 12.48
CA PRO A 24 -7.68 -4.82 11.47
C PRO A 24 -9.18 -5.14 11.51
N THR A 25 -10.02 -4.11 11.32
CA THR A 25 -11.48 -4.24 11.32
C THR A 25 -12.04 -4.31 9.90
N GLU A 26 -13.26 -4.84 9.73
CA GLU A 26 -13.98 -4.88 8.44
C GLU A 26 -14.00 -3.53 7.69
N LEU A 27 -14.08 -2.42 8.43
CA LEU A 27 -13.99 -1.08 7.84
C LEU A 27 -12.63 -0.86 7.16
N MET A 28 -11.53 -1.27 7.81
CA MET A 28 -10.18 -1.17 7.27
C MET A 28 -9.98 -2.07 6.04
N HIS A 29 -10.62 -3.24 6.00
CA HIS A 29 -10.65 -4.06 4.78
C HIS A 29 -11.36 -3.33 3.63
N SER A 30 -12.50 -2.67 3.91
CA SER A 30 -13.20 -1.87 2.92
C SER A 30 -12.37 -0.69 2.39
N VAL A 31 -11.62 -0.02 3.29
CA VAL A 31 -10.65 1.03 2.89
C VAL A 31 -9.60 0.47 1.94
N THR A 32 -9.10 -0.74 2.21
CA THR A 32 -8.09 -1.39 1.37
C THR A 32 -8.59 -1.59 -0.07
N GLU A 33 -9.86 -1.96 -0.26
CA GLU A 33 -10.47 -2.08 -1.59
C GLU A 33 -10.56 -0.74 -2.32
N VAL A 34 -10.94 0.33 -1.61
CA VAL A 34 -11.00 1.69 -2.19
C VAL A 34 -9.62 2.13 -2.68
N VAL A 35 -8.59 1.95 -1.85
CA VAL A 35 -7.20 2.30 -2.18
C VAL A 35 -6.71 1.45 -3.36
N ARG A 36 -7.00 0.16 -3.36
CA ARG A 36 -6.66 -0.76 -4.46
C ARG A 36 -7.29 -0.31 -5.79
N LEU A 37 -8.56 0.10 -5.79
CA LEU A 37 -9.23 0.65 -6.96
C LEU A 37 -8.60 1.96 -7.44
N ALA A 38 -8.25 2.86 -6.51
CA ALA A 38 -7.59 4.11 -6.84
C ALA A 38 -6.25 3.87 -7.56
N ILE A 39 -5.43 2.95 -7.05
CA ILE A 39 -4.15 2.57 -7.65
C ILE A 39 -4.36 1.90 -9.01
N ASP A 40 -5.24 0.90 -9.09
CA ASP A 40 -5.43 0.11 -10.32
C ASP A 40 -5.93 0.93 -11.52
N ASN A 41 -6.65 2.03 -11.26
CA ASN A 41 -7.22 2.87 -12.32
C ASN A 41 -6.37 4.11 -12.67
N ASN A 42 -5.42 4.50 -11.84
CA ASN A 42 -4.68 5.75 -12.02
C ASN A 42 -3.17 5.60 -12.11
N MET A 43 -2.62 4.46 -11.65
CA MET A 43 -1.20 4.15 -11.76
C MET A 43 -0.96 3.05 -12.79
N SER A 44 0.30 2.88 -13.17
CA SER A 44 0.73 1.89 -14.14
C SER A 44 0.41 0.46 -13.71
N ALA A 45 0.45 -0.46 -14.69
CA ALA A 45 0.25 -1.88 -14.40
C ALA A 45 1.33 -2.51 -13.49
N ARG A 46 2.45 -1.79 -13.29
CA ARG A 46 3.61 -2.19 -12.49
C ARG A 46 3.51 -1.74 -11.03
N ALA A 47 2.60 -0.81 -10.72
CA ALA A 47 2.34 -0.38 -9.35
C ALA A 47 1.67 -1.49 -8.52
N ARG A 48 2.07 -1.58 -7.25
CA ARG A 48 1.56 -2.54 -6.27
C ARG A 48 1.29 -1.85 -4.93
N LEU A 49 0.10 -2.07 -4.40
CA LEU A 49 -0.23 -1.75 -3.02
C LEU A 49 0.48 -2.75 -2.11
N VAL A 50 1.26 -2.25 -1.14
CA VAL A 50 2.16 -3.08 -0.32
C VAL A 50 1.69 -3.14 1.11
N GLU A 51 1.45 -1.97 1.70
CA GLU A 51 0.99 -1.87 3.08
C GLU A 51 -0.01 -0.73 3.21
N ILE A 52 -1.00 -0.94 4.06
CA ILE A 52 -1.82 0.14 4.62
C ILE A 52 -1.68 0.07 6.13
N VAL A 53 -1.26 1.18 6.73
CA VAL A 53 -1.19 1.34 8.17
C VAL A 53 -2.29 2.29 8.62
N PHE A 54 -3.19 1.77 9.45
CA PHE A 54 -4.12 2.57 10.21
C PHE A 54 -3.48 3.06 11.50
N GLN A 55 -3.29 4.38 11.58
CA GLN A 55 -2.73 5.07 12.74
C GLN A 55 -3.84 5.53 13.70
N HIS A 56 -3.53 6.44 14.61
CA HIS A 56 -4.54 7.09 15.43
C HIS A 56 -5.39 8.09 14.61
N GLU A 57 -6.60 8.38 15.12
CA GLU A 57 -7.50 9.40 14.55
C GLU A 57 -7.84 9.23 13.06
N GLN A 58 -7.93 8.00 12.56
CA GLN A 58 -8.26 7.69 11.16
C GLN A 58 -7.26 8.24 10.15
N THR A 59 -5.98 8.30 10.53
CA THR A 59 -4.89 8.58 9.59
C THR A 59 -4.40 7.28 8.94
N TYR A 60 -4.16 7.31 7.62
CA TYR A 60 -3.73 6.18 6.81
C TYR A 60 -2.39 6.49 6.13
N ASP A 61 -1.39 5.66 6.40
CA ASP A 61 -0.16 5.61 5.60
C ASP A 61 -0.27 4.46 4.61
N ILE A 62 -0.12 4.75 3.32
CA ILE A 62 -0.29 3.81 2.22
C ILE A 62 1.05 3.69 1.48
N ALA A 63 1.64 2.51 1.51
CA ALA A 63 2.89 2.24 0.81
C ALA A 63 2.60 1.60 -0.56
N VAL A 64 3.09 2.24 -1.62
CA VAL A 64 2.97 1.76 -3.00
C VAL A 64 4.36 1.57 -3.57
N GLY A 65 4.61 0.42 -4.17
CA GLY A 65 5.82 0.19 -4.93
C GLY A 65 5.57 0.09 -6.42
N THR A 66 6.47 0.63 -7.22
CA THR A 66 6.33 0.66 -8.68
C THR A 66 7.68 0.56 -9.36
N THR A 67 7.70 0.15 -10.63
CA THR A 67 8.89 0.27 -11.49
C THR A 67 8.86 1.50 -12.41
N LEU A 68 7.83 2.34 -12.32
CA LEU A 68 7.70 3.59 -13.09
C LEU A 68 7.64 4.79 -12.14
N ILE A 69 8.59 5.72 -12.27
CA ILE A 69 8.68 6.91 -11.39
C ILE A 69 7.51 7.87 -11.62
N GLU A 70 6.92 7.85 -12.81
CA GLU A 70 5.81 8.72 -13.22
C GLU A 70 4.55 8.48 -12.38
N ASP A 71 4.37 7.28 -11.83
CA ASP A 71 3.23 6.95 -10.95
C ASP A 71 3.18 7.84 -9.71
N ARG A 72 4.33 8.40 -9.28
CA ARG A 72 4.40 9.33 -8.14
C ARG A 72 3.60 10.61 -8.39
N VAL A 73 3.42 11.02 -9.64
CA VAL A 73 2.69 12.24 -10.00
C VAL A 73 1.21 12.15 -9.61
N CYS A 74 0.65 10.93 -9.53
CA CYS A 74 -0.74 10.68 -9.17
C CYS A 74 -1.00 10.72 -7.67
N ALA A 75 0.03 10.56 -6.82
CA ALA A 75 -0.15 10.35 -5.38
C ALA A 75 -0.95 11.48 -4.70
N PRO A 76 -0.66 12.77 -4.90
CA PRO A 76 -1.42 13.84 -4.23
C PRO A 76 -2.90 13.87 -4.60
N GLN A 77 -3.24 13.57 -5.85
CA GLN A 77 -4.64 13.54 -6.30
C GLN A 77 -5.36 12.31 -5.75
N LEU A 78 -4.66 11.17 -5.62
CA LEU A 78 -5.22 9.97 -5.01
C LEU A 78 -5.42 10.14 -3.51
N GLU A 79 -4.50 10.77 -2.79
CA GLU A 79 -4.65 11.11 -1.37
C GLU A 79 -5.94 11.90 -1.14
N ALA A 80 -6.13 12.98 -1.91
CA ALA A 80 -7.34 13.80 -1.83
C ALA A 80 -8.61 13.02 -2.19
N ALA A 81 -8.58 12.22 -3.26
CA ALA A 81 -9.74 11.44 -3.69
C ALA A 81 -10.13 10.36 -2.68
N VAL A 82 -9.14 9.63 -2.14
CA VAL A 82 -9.36 8.61 -1.11
C VAL A 82 -9.88 9.27 0.16
N ALA A 83 -9.29 10.38 0.61
CA ALA A 83 -9.79 11.11 1.78
C ALA A 83 -11.26 11.51 1.62
N VAL A 84 -11.65 12.04 0.45
CA VAL A 84 -13.05 12.38 0.16
C VAL A 84 -13.98 11.17 0.23
N VAL A 85 -13.61 10.04 -0.38
CA VAL A 85 -14.42 8.82 -0.37
C VAL A 85 -14.59 8.27 1.06
N LEU A 86 -13.56 8.41 1.89
CA LEU A 86 -13.56 7.94 3.27
C LEU A 86 -14.16 8.96 4.27
N GLY A 87 -14.50 10.18 3.83
CA GLY A 87 -14.99 11.24 4.70
C GLY A 87 -13.93 11.80 5.65
N LEU A 88 -12.66 11.80 5.21
CA LEU A 88 -11.49 12.26 5.96
C LEU A 88 -10.98 13.60 5.45
N LEU A 89 -10.12 14.23 6.24
CA LEU A 89 -9.34 15.38 5.82
C LEU A 89 -8.18 14.93 4.90
N PRO A 90 -7.74 15.77 3.94
CA PRO A 90 -6.66 15.41 3.02
C PRO A 90 -5.34 15.03 3.70
N ASP A 91 -5.04 15.58 4.88
CA ASP A 91 -3.83 15.30 5.66
C ASP A 91 -3.90 13.98 6.44
N GLN A 92 -5.06 13.31 6.44
CA GLN A 92 -5.25 12.00 7.07
C GLN A 92 -5.00 10.82 6.10
N VAL A 93 -4.62 11.09 4.85
CA VAL A 93 -4.24 10.06 3.88
C VAL A 93 -2.90 10.43 3.27
N ASN A 94 -1.91 9.56 3.43
CA ASN A 94 -0.55 9.76 2.93
C ASN A 94 -0.15 8.58 2.05
N ILE A 95 0.19 8.82 0.78
CA ILE A 95 0.60 7.81 -0.18
C ILE A 95 2.09 7.96 -0.47
N ILE A 96 2.87 6.97 -0.03
CA ILE A 96 4.31 6.91 -0.24
C ILE A 96 4.57 6.00 -1.44
N VAL A 97 4.97 6.60 -2.56
CA VAL A 97 5.35 5.86 -3.78
C VAL A 97 6.86 5.65 -3.80
N THR A 98 7.28 4.38 -3.83
CA THR A 98 8.69 3.97 -3.92
C THR A 98 8.95 3.31 -5.25
N THR A 99 9.94 3.82 -5.99
CA THR A 99 10.37 3.21 -7.25
C THR A 99 11.44 2.15 -7.00
N VAL A 100 11.26 0.99 -7.63
CA VAL A 100 12.24 -0.09 -7.66
C VAL A 100 12.66 -0.38 -9.09
N SER A 101 13.89 -0.84 -9.29
CA SER A 101 14.38 -1.12 -10.64
C SER A 101 13.77 -2.42 -11.17
N GLN A 102 13.61 -2.53 -12.48
CA GLN A 102 13.14 -3.78 -13.09
C GLN A 102 14.12 -4.94 -12.82
N GLU A 103 15.42 -4.66 -12.78
CA GLU A 103 16.45 -5.65 -12.45
C GLU A 103 16.29 -6.22 -11.04
N GLU A 104 15.97 -5.38 -10.04
CA GLU A 104 15.68 -5.81 -8.67
C GLU A 104 14.49 -6.79 -8.64
N VAL A 105 13.45 -6.50 -9.41
CA VAL A 105 12.25 -7.33 -9.56
C VAL A 105 12.58 -8.66 -10.24
N ASP A 106 13.38 -8.62 -11.30
CA ASP A 106 13.72 -9.80 -12.12
C ASP A 106 14.67 -10.76 -11.37
N LEU A 107 15.58 -10.24 -10.54
CA LEU A 107 16.48 -11.04 -9.68
C LEU A 107 15.72 -11.91 -8.66
N HIS A 108 14.51 -11.51 -8.29
CA HIS A 108 13.63 -12.23 -7.37
C HIS A 108 12.38 -12.73 -8.11
N PHE A 109 12.58 -13.44 -9.22
CA PHE A 109 11.53 -13.91 -10.12
C PHE A 109 10.40 -14.62 -9.34
N GLY A 110 9.20 -14.03 -9.34
CA GLY A 110 8.02 -14.54 -8.62
C GLY A 110 7.82 -14.02 -7.19
N VAL A 111 8.73 -13.21 -6.65
CA VAL A 111 8.76 -12.73 -5.25
C VAL A 111 8.68 -11.20 -5.16
N TYR A 112 8.34 -10.52 -6.26
CA TYR A 112 8.26 -9.05 -6.39
C TYR A 112 7.58 -8.38 -5.19
N GLU A 113 6.40 -8.88 -4.81
CA GLU A 113 5.60 -8.31 -3.72
C GLU A 113 6.33 -8.34 -2.37
N ARG A 114 7.07 -9.43 -2.11
CA ARG A 114 7.84 -9.57 -0.88
C ARG A 114 9.13 -8.76 -0.92
N MET A 115 9.86 -8.74 -2.03
CA MET A 115 11.02 -7.86 -2.17
C MET A 115 10.63 -6.39 -1.96
N LEU A 116 9.48 -6.00 -2.52
CA LEU A 116 8.94 -4.66 -2.38
C LEU A 116 8.56 -4.36 -0.92
N ALA A 117 7.93 -5.33 -0.25
CA ALA A 117 7.66 -5.24 1.18
C ALA A 117 8.97 -5.13 2.01
N GLU A 118 10.02 -5.88 1.69
CA GLU A 118 11.33 -5.79 2.39
C GLU A 118 11.97 -4.41 2.18
N LYS A 119 11.97 -3.90 0.94
CA LYS A 119 12.55 -2.59 0.62
C LYS A 119 11.81 -1.44 1.28
N LEU A 120 10.50 -1.59 1.46
CA LEU A 120 9.65 -0.65 2.19
C LEU A 120 9.71 -0.84 3.71
N GLY A 121 10.50 -1.81 4.22
CA GLY A 121 10.61 -2.11 5.65
C GLY A 121 9.36 -2.76 6.26
N VAL A 122 8.42 -3.20 5.42
CA VAL A 122 7.15 -3.82 5.82
C VAL A 122 7.36 -5.23 6.34
N VAL A 123 8.39 -5.95 5.88
CA VAL A 123 8.74 -7.29 6.37
C VAL A 123 10.25 -7.40 6.60
N PRO A 124 10.71 -8.27 7.52
CA PRO A 124 12.14 -8.44 7.77
C PRO A 124 12.87 -9.06 6.55
N PRO A 125 14.18 -8.80 6.37
CA PRO A 125 14.97 -9.40 5.32
C PRO A 125 15.06 -10.92 5.48
N ILE A 126 15.09 -11.65 4.37
CA ILE A 126 15.40 -13.08 4.36
C ILE A 126 16.87 -13.28 4.80
N GLN A 127 17.10 -14.17 5.76
CA GLN A 127 18.45 -14.59 6.21
C GLN A 127 19.03 -15.67 5.30
#